data_AF-A0A6P5FC15-F1
#
_entry.id   AF-A0A6P5FC15-F1
#
_cell.length_a   1.000
_cell.length_b   1.000
_cell.length_c   1.000
_cell.angle_alpha   90.00
_cell.angle_beta   90.00
_cell.angle_gamma   90.00
#
_symmetry.space_group_name_H-M   'P 1'
#
loop_
_entity.id
_entity.type
_entity.pdbx_description
1 polymer ?
#
loop_
_entity_poly.entity_id
_entity_poly.type
_entity_poly.pdbx_seq_one_letter_code
_entity_poly.pdbx_strand_id
1 'polypeptide(L)'
;MFCLLFQEAEISASIGLSASKNLEIAQKRGFVIPNLKCTDAETGLMGKTLLEFQPNKGDVLPAHKFGPHDVVVLKQNKADSGCTPLGQGVVYRLKDSSITVAFDDIPEDGLNSPLRLEKVANEVTYRRMKDALNQLSLTVQKGPAADLIPVLFGEKQPIRSKSVMQFAPFNKNLDNSQKDAISKALSSRNVFLLHGPPGTGKTTTIVEIILQEVKRGTKILACAASNIAVDNIVERLFPYRVKLVRLGHPARLLPQVLESALDAQVLRGDNSSLAGDIRKEMKVLNGKLLKVKDRNTKREIRKELRTLAREERKRQQLAVSDVVKNADVVLTTLTGAFSRKLENTTFDLVIIDEAAQALEVACWIALLKGSRCMLAGDHMQLAPTVQSVQAERKGLGKTLFERLVGLYGEEIMSMLTVQYRMHDLIMRWSSKELYNDKIIAHPSVSGHKLYDLEDVKRSSSTEPTLLLIDTTGCDMEEKKDEDSTMNEGEAAVSTAHAKQLVESGVSATDIGIITPYAAQVLCLKILRSNEDKLKDVEISTVDGFQGREKEAIIISMVRSNSKREVGFLSDHRRMNVAVTRARRQCCLVCDVETVSQDSFLKRLVDYFTERGEYLSASEYAHE
;
A
#
# COMPACT_ATOMS: atom_id res chain seq x y z
N MET A 1 -3.17 -15.41 20.01
CA MET A 1 -1.77 -15.31 20.47
C MET A 1 -0.92 -14.45 19.53
N PHE A 2 -0.79 -14.79 18.23
CA PHE A 2 0.01 -14.02 17.26
C PHE A 2 -0.37 -12.54 17.12
N CYS A 3 -1.66 -12.23 16.99
CA CYS A 3 -2.11 -10.83 16.92
C CYS A 3 -1.81 -10.04 18.19
N LEU A 4 -1.78 -10.69 19.36
CA LEU A 4 -1.45 -10.02 20.63
C LEU A 4 0.04 -9.72 20.71
N LEU A 5 0.91 -10.68 20.37
CA LEU A 5 2.36 -10.45 20.31
C LEU A 5 2.75 -9.37 19.30
N PHE A 6 2.04 -9.35 18.15
CA PHE A 6 2.26 -8.32 17.15
C PHE A 6 1.76 -6.95 17.60
N GLN A 7 0.54 -6.91 18.16
CA GLN A 7 -0.02 -5.70 18.74
C GLN A 7 0.87 -5.18 19.88
N GLU A 8 1.34 -6.03 20.78
CA GLU A 8 2.25 -5.68 21.87
C GLU A 8 3.57 -5.17 21.33
N ALA A 9 4.15 -5.77 20.28
CA ALA A 9 5.39 -5.28 19.68
C ALA A 9 5.23 -3.93 18.97
N GLU A 10 4.14 -3.72 18.23
CA GLU A 10 3.88 -2.44 17.56
C GLU A 10 3.45 -1.37 18.56
N ILE A 11 2.68 -1.73 19.59
CA ILE A 11 2.38 -0.86 20.72
C ILE A 11 3.68 -0.56 21.46
N SER A 12 4.58 -1.51 21.69
CA SER A 12 5.89 -1.25 22.31
C SER A 12 6.81 -0.42 21.42
N ALA A 13 6.77 -0.56 20.10
CA ALA A 13 7.50 0.27 19.16
C ALA A 13 6.90 1.69 19.08
N SER A 14 5.57 1.79 19.04
CA SER A 14 4.83 3.05 19.03
C SER A 14 4.92 3.76 20.38
N ILE A 15 4.89 3.02 21.49
CA ILE A 15 5.16 3.49 22.85
C ILE A 15 6.65 3.84 22.97
N GLY A 16 7.59 3.09 22.40
CA GLY A 16 8.99 3.50 22.33
C GLY A 16 9.17 4.86 21.62
N LEU A 17 8.32 5.12 20.62
CA LEU A 17 8.27 6.38 19.86
C LEU A 17 7.45 7.49 20.57
N SER A 18 6.40 7.15 21.34
CA SER A 18 5.49 8.08 22.02
C SER A 18 5.76 8.25 23.52
N ALA A 19 6.62 7.44 24.11
CA ALA A 19 6.97 7.43 25.54
C ALA A 19 8.20 8.29 25.85
N SER A 20 8.42 9.35 25.08
CA SER A 20 8.91 10.53 25.79
C SER A 20 7.74 11.03 26.63
N LYS A 21 7.74 10.72 27.94
CA LYS A 21 6.87 11.38 28.93
C LYS A 21 6.95 12.92 28.86
N ASN A 22 7.93 13.43 28.13
CA ASN A 22 8.19 14.82 27.86
C ASN A 22 7.56 15.28 26.52
N LEU A 23 6.53 16.13 26.60
CA LEU A 23 5.77 16.66 25.45
C LEU A 23 6.65 17.41 24.44
N GLU A 24 7.72 18.06 24.90
CA GLU A 24 8.66 18.78 24.04
C GLU A 24 9.45 17.87 23.08
N ILE A 25 9.82 16.67 23.54
CA ILE A 25 10.54 15.70 22.72
C ILE A 25 9.60 15.11 21.66
N ALA A 26 8.36 14.80 22.05
CA ALA A 26 7.34 14.29 21.13
C ALA A 26 6.96 15.35 20.06
N GLN A 27 6.94 16.64 20.44
CA GLN A 27 6.76 17.75 19.51
C GLN A 27 7.95 17.88 18.55
N LYS A 28 9.21 17.87 19.04
CA LYS A 28 10.41 17.90 18.18
C LYS A 28 10.46 16.73 17.21
N ARG A 29 9.97 15.56 17.62
CA ARG A 29 9.86 14.36 16.77
C ARG A 29 8.66 14.39 15.81
N GLY A 30 7.77 15.38 15.94
CA GLY A 30 6.62 15.59 15.06
C GLY A 30 5.39 14.74 15.36
N PHE A 31 5.30 14.10 16.53
CA PHE A 31 4.15 13.23 16.91
C PHE A 31 3.04 13.97 17.68
N VAL A 32 3.29 15.23 18.05
CA VAL A 32 2.33 16.08 18.78
C VAL A 32 2.27 17.45 18.11
N ILE A 33 1.06 17.95 17.87
CA ILE A 33 0.82 19.33 17.44
C ILE A 33 0.13 20.07 18.60
N PRO A 34 0.86 20.94 19.34
CA PRO A 34 0.30 21.69 20.46
C PRO A 34 -0.39 22.98 20.01
N ASN A 35 -1.08 23.64 20.94
CA ASN A 35 -1.64 24.99 20.80
C ASN A 35 -2.55 25.17 19.57
N LEU A 36 -3.44 24.22 19.33
CA LEU A 36 -4.45 24.29 18.28
C LEU A 36 -5.74 24.97 18.77
N LYS A 37 -6.42 25.68 17.87
CA LYS A 37 -7.80 26.17 18.03
C LYS A 37 -8.73 25.45 17.06
N CYS A 38 -9.91 25.07 17.53
CA CYS A 38 -10.97 24.58 16.65
C CYS A 38 -11.60 25.78 15.94
N THR A 39 -11.54 25.80 14.61
CA THR A 39 -11.99 26.92 13.78
C THR A 39 -13.29 26.65 13.04
N ASP A 40 -13.52 25.39 12.67
CA ASP A 40 -14.75 24.98 12.00
C ASP A 40 -15.18 23.60 12.48
N ALA A 41 -16.48 23.35 12.42
CA ALA A 41 -17.12 22.09 12.77
C ALA A 41 -18.21 21.77 11.75
N GLU A 42 -17.89 20.85 10.83
CA GLU A 42 -18.81 20.40 9.79
C GLU A 42 -19.37 19.00 10.11
N THR A 43 -20.63 18.77 9.76
CA THR A 43 -21.20 17.42 9.79
C THR A 43 -20.72 16.66 8.55
N GLY A 44 -19.86 15.68 8.78
CA GLY A 44 -19.37 14.76 7.75
C GLY A 44 -20.36 13.65 7.42
N LEU A 45 -19.98 12.80 6.47
CA LEU A 45 -20.77 11.62 6.07
C LEU A 45 -20.93 10.64 7.25
N MET A 46 -22.11 10.00 7.33
CA MET A 46 -22.48 8.98 8.32
C MET A 46 -22.55 9.46 9.78
N GLY A 47 -22.75 10.76 10.00
CA GLY A 47 -22.87 11.35 11.34
C GLY A 47 -21.53 11.56 12.05
N LYS A 48 -20.40 11.51 11.31
CA LYS A 48 -19.10 11.94 11.84
C LYS A 48 -19.05 13.46 11.93
N THR A 49 -18.37 13.98 12.94
CA THR A 49 -18.09 15.42 13.05
C THR A 49 -16.68 15.69 12.55
N LEU A 50 -16.56 16.55 11.54
CA LEU A 50 -15.28 17.03 11.02
C LEU A 50 -14.93 18.31 11.76
N LEU A 51 -13.84 18.29 12.54
CA LEU A 51 -13.31 19.49 13.19
C LEU A 51 -12.05 19.96 12.46
N GLU A 52 -11.99 21.24 12.11
CA GLU A 52 -10.81 21.88 11.54
C GLU A 52 -10.02 22.63 12.61
N PHE A 53 -8.77 22.23 12.79
CA PHE A 53 -7.84 22.82 13.76
C PHE A 53 -6.78 23.67 13.06
N GLN A 54 -6.50 24.84 13.63
CA GLN A 54 -5.44 25.76 13.18
C GLN A 54 -4.52 26.12 14.36
N PRO A 55 -3.27 26.54 14.12
CA PRO A 55 -2.40 27.06 15.16
C PRO A 55 -3.01 28.29 15.86
N ASN A 56 -2.82 28.42 17.18
CA ASN A 56 -3.13 29.66 17.90
C ASN A 56 -2.12 30.77 17.59
N LYS A 57 -0.90 30.42 17.19
CA LYS A 57 0.19 31.34 16.83
C LYS A 57 0.81 30.89 15.52
N GLY A 58 0.86 31.79 14.53
CA GLY A 58 1.38 31.53 13.19
C GLY A 58 0.32 31.01 12.21
N ASP A 59 0.61 31.15 10.92
CA ASP A 59 -0.30 30.78 9.83
C ASP A 59 -0.04 29.36 9.27
N VAL A 60 1.00 28.67 9.77
CA VAL A 60 1.46 27.36 9.29
C VAL A 60 1.58 26.38 10.46
N LEU A 61 1.21 25.13 10.24
CA LEU A 61 1.38 24.04 11.20
C LEU A 61 2.87 23.81 11.49
N PRO A 62 3.26 23.51 12.73
CA PRO A 62 4.63 23.15 13.06
C PRO A 62 5.05 21.86 12.35
N ALA A 63 6.34 21.68 12.10
CA ALA A 63 6.88 20.46 11.47
C ALA A 63 6.41 19.20 12.20
N HIS A 64 5.82 18.27 11.45
CA HIS A 64 5.09 17.16 12.04
C HIS A 64 5.10 15.90 11.15
N LYS A 65 4.81 14.74 11.75
CA LYS A 65 4.70 13.43 11.06
C LYS A 65 3.25 12.96 10.91
N PHE A 66 2.30 13.90 10.94
CA PHE A 66 0.89 13.61 10.72
C PHE A 66 0.62 13.50 9.23
N GLY A 67 -0.10 12.45 8.85
CA GLY A 67 -0.65 12.25 7.53
C GLY A 67 -2.16 12.00 7.60
N PRO A 68 -2.85 12.09 6.45
CA PRO A 68 -4.24 11.66 6.37
C PRO A 68 -4.41 10.25 6.93
N HIS A 69 -5.44 10.08 7.77
CA HIS A 69 -5.85 8.87 8.48
C HIS A 69 -5.01 8.39 9.64
N ASP A 70 -4.02 9.18 10.07
CA ASP A 70 -3.44 8.93 11.38
C ASP A 70 -4.54 8.96 12.43
N VAL A 71 -4.49 7.97 13.31
CA VAL A 71 -5.35 7.94 14.49
C VAL A 71 -4.79 8.95 15.45
N VAL A 72 -5.61 9.92 15.81
CA VAL A 72 -5.22 11.02 16.68
C VAL A 72 -6.14 11.09 17.86
N VAL A 73 -5.58 11.53 18.95
CA VAL A 73 -6.31 11.79 20.17
C VAL A 73 -6.28 13.29 20.43
N LEU A 74 -7.47 13.85 20.68
CA LEU A 74 -7.66 15.24 21.02
C LEU A 74 -7.60 15.41 22.53
N LYS A 75 -6.72 16.29 23.01
CA LYS A 75 -6.62 16.66 24.42
C LYS A 75 -6.59 18.18 24.58
N GLN A 76 -6.90 18.66 25.78
CA GLN A 76 -6.60 20.04 26.12
C GLN A 76 -5.07 20.22 26.20
N ASN A 77 -4.57 21.37 25.74
CA ASN A 77 -3.14 21.59 25.57
C ASN A 77 -2.35 21.51 26.89
N LYS A 78 -2.97 21.93 28.01
CA LYS A 78 -2.38 21.89 29.35
C LYS A 78 -2.74 20.63 30.16
N ALA A 79 -3.49 19.67 29.59
CA ALA A 79 -3.86 18.47 30.32
C ALA A 79 -2.63 17.56 30.55
N ASP A 80 -2.55 16.92 31.72
CA ASP A 80 -1.50 15.94 31.98
C ASP A 80 -1.55 14.78 30.97
N SER A 81 -0.41 14.15 30.71
CA SER A 81 -0.30 13.06 29.72
C SER A 81 -1.26 11.89 30.00
N GLY A 82 -1.65 11.68 31.26
CA GLY A 82 -2.62 10.66 31.71
C GLY A 82 -4.09 11.10 31.78
N CYS A 83 -4.43 12.33 31.39
CA CYS A 83 -5.82 12.80 31.36
C CYS A 83 -6.63 12.07 30.29
N THR A 84 -7.91 11.81 30.56
CA THR A 84 -8.83 11.21 29.60
C THR A 84 -8.94 12.11 28.36
N PRO A 85 -8.78 11.54 27.16
CA PRO A 85 -8.88 12.33 25.95
C PRO A 85 -10.28 12.88 25.74
N LEU A 86 -10.37 14.06 25.12
CA LEU A 86 -11.64 14.63 24.70
C LEU A 86 -12.28 13.74 23.64
N GLY A 87 -11.49 13.23 22.70
CA GLY A 87 -12.00 12.31 21.70
C GLY A 87 -10.88 11.66 20.92
N GLN A 88 -11.20 10.52 20.31
CA GLN A 88 -10.32 9.86 19.36
C GLN A 88 -10.90 10.05 17.96
N GLY A 89 -10.06 10.53 17.05
CA GLY A 89 -10.42 10.85 15.70
C GLY A 89 -9.42 10.31 14.70
N VAL A 90 -9.74 10.51 13.44
CA VAL A 90 -8.91 10.11 12.30
C VAL A 90 -8.66 11.35 11.46
N VAL A 91 -7.39 11.67 11.16
CA VAL A 91 -7.07 12.82 10.32
C VAL A 91 -7.79 12.67 8.98
N TYR A 92 -8.64 13.64 8.66
CA TYR A 92 -9.47 13.68 7.46
C TYR A 92 -8.74 14.40 6.32
N ARG A 93 -8.15 15.55 6.61
CA ARG A 93 -7.45 16.40 5.65
C ARG A 93 -6.31 17.13 6.35
N LEU A 94 -5.21 17.30 5.64
CA LEU A 94 -4.06 18.08 6.10
C LEU A 94 -3.75 19.15 5.05
N LYS A 95 -3.61 20.40 5.49
CA LYS A 95 -3.12 21.56 4.72
C LYS A 95 -1.95 22.15 5.48
N ASP A 96 -1.17 23.01 4.83
CA ASP A 96 -0.04 23.68 5.48
C ASP A 96 -0.49 24.52 6.70
N SER A 97 -1.69 25.09 6.66
CA SER A 97 -2.23 25.96 7.73
C SER A 97 -3.25 25.30 8.65
N SER A 98 -3.75 24.10 8.32
CA SER A 98 -4.83 23.46 9.09
C SER A 98 -4.86 21.94 9.00
N ILE A 99 -5.36 21.32 10.07
CA ILE A 99 -5.58 19.87 10.14
C ILE A 99 -7.05 19.60 10.46
N THR A 100 -7.73 18.90 9.57
CA THR A 100 -9.12 18.47 9.76
C THR A 100 -9.13 17.04 10.29
N VAL A 101 -9.86 16.77 11.36
CA VAL A 101 -9.98 15.44 11.98
C VAL A 101 -11.45 15.03 12.04
N ALA A 102 -11.74 13.81 11.61
CA ALA A 102 -13.06 13.20 11.70
C ALA A 102 -13.21 12.41 13.01
N PHE A 103 -14.24 12.72 13.79
CA PHE A 103 -14.57 12.01 15.02
C PHE A 103 -15.92 11.33 14.92
N ASP A 104 -16.07 10.18 15.58
CA ASP A 104 -17.35 9.46 15.65
C ASP A 104 -18.29 10.07 16.71
N ASP A 105 -17.74 10.52 17.84
CA ASP A 105 -18.43 11.24 18.92
C ASP A 105 -17.42 12.21 19.57
N ILE A 106 -17.83 13.45 19.86
CA ILE A 106 -16.99 14.45 20.57
C ILE A 106 -17.81 15.06 21.73
N PRO A 107 -17.25 15.17 22.94
CA PRO A 107 -17.82 15.95 24.03
C PRO A 107 -17.92 17.42 23.65
N GLU A 108 -19.10 18.03 23.79
CA GLU A 108 -19.31 19.47 23.56
C GLU A 108 -18.44 20.35 24.50
N ASP A 109 -18.09 19.81 25.67
CA ASP A 109 -17.32 20.51 26.70
C ASP A 109 -15.80 20.36 26.47
N GLY A 110 -15.09 21.49 26.31
CA GLY A 110 -13.62 21.53 26.29
C GLY A 110 -12.97 22.05 25.00
N LEU A 111 -13.74 22.21 23.92
CA LEU A 111 -13.25 22.70 22.61
C LEU A 111 -12.86 24.19 22.60
N ASN A 112 -13.30 24.96 23.61
CA ASN A 112 -13.03 26.40 23.73
C ASN A 112 -11.65 26.73 24.32
N SER A 113 -10.90 25.72 24.77
CA SER A 113 -9.55 25.89 25.30
C SER A 113 -8.50 25.58 24.22
N PRO A 114 -7.24 26.02 24.35
CA PRO A 114 -6.19 25.56 23.45
C PRO A 114 -6.09 24.03 23.49
N LEU A 115 -6.08 23.40 22.33
CA LEU A 115 -6.09 21.95 22.16
C LEU A 115 -4.72 21.45 21.70
N ARG A 116 -4.50 20.15 21.82
CA ARG A 116 -3.38 19.46 21.19
C ARG A 116 -3.84 18.15 20.55
N LEU A 117 -3.21 17.81 19.43
CA LEU A 117 -3.38 16.53 18.77
C LEU A 117 -2.16 15.66 19.03
N GLU A 118 -2.39 14.45 19.54
CA GLU A 118 -1.37 13.44 19.76
C GLU A 118 -1.61 12.29 18.76
N LYS A 119 -0.59 11.94 17.96
CA LYS A 119 -0.66 10.77 17.08
C LYS A 119 -0.55 9.50 17.92
N VAL A 120 -1.45 8.55 17.67
CA VAL A 120 -1.53 7.28 18.41
C VAL A 120 -1.37 6.11 17.44
N ALA A 121 -0.92 4.97 17.96
CA ALA A 121 -0.87 3.73 17.21
C ALA A 121 -2.27 3.38 16.66
N ASN A 122 -2.32 2.91 15.41
CA ASN A 122 -3.58 2.56 14.77
C ASN A 122 -4.06 1.17 15.23
N GLU A 123 -4.64 1.10 16.43
CA GLU A 123 -5.21 -0.14 16.98
C GLU A 123 -6.41 -0.67 16.18
N VAL A 124 -7.03 0.17 15.33
CA VAL A 124 -8.25 -0.20 14.59
C VAL A 124 -7.96 -1.39 13.67
N THR A 125 -6.79 -1.42 13.04
CA THR A 125 -6.38 -2.54 12.17
C THR A 125 -6.27 -3.85 12.96
N TYR A 126 -5.63 -3.82 14.14
CA TYR A 126 -5.51 -4.99 15.02
C TYR A 126 -6.83 -5.48 15.56
N ARG A 127 -7.70 -4.57 15.99
CA ARG A 127 -9.03 -4.89 16.48
C ARG A 127 -9.85 -5.60 15.39
N ARG A 128 -9.84 -5.07 14.17
CA ARG A 128 -10.52 -5.69 13.00
C ARG A 128 -9.97 -7.08 12.69
N MET A 129 -8.66 -7.27 12.72
CA MET A 129 -8.03 -8.57 12.52
C MET A 129 -8.42 -9.57 13.62
N LYS A 130 -8.43 -9.14 14.89
CA LYS A 130 -8.85 -9.97 16.03
C LYS A 130 -10.33 -10.34 15.93
N ASP A 131 -11.18 -9.39 15.58
CA ASP A 131 -12.62 -9.61 15.39
C ASP A 131 -12.88 -10.59 14.24
N ALA A 132 -12.13 -10.49 13.14
CA ALA A 132 -12.22 -11.45 12.04
C ALA A 132 -11.81 -12.87 12.47
N LEU A 133 -10.79 -13.03 13.32
CA LEU A 133 -10.44 -14.36 13.88
C LEU A 133 -11.54 -14.91 14.79
N ASN A 134 -12.16 -14.05 15.60
CA ASN A 134 -13.29 -14.45 16.45
C ASN A 134 -14.51 -14.83 15.59
N GLN A 135 -14.76 -14.10 14.50
CA GLN A 135 -15.80 -14.48 13.54
C GLN A 135 -15.46 -15.82 12.87
N LEU A 136 -14.23 -16.01 12.43
CA LEU A 136 -13.79 -17.26 11.82
C LEU A 136 -14.02 -18.47 12.74
N SER A 137 -13.72 -18.35 14.04
CA SER A 137 -13.93 -19.45 15.00
C SER A 137 -15.41 -19.77 15.26
N LEU A 138 -16.31 -18.79 15.12
CA LEU A 138 -17.76 -18.97 15.29
C LEU A 138 -18.49 -19.42 14.02
N THR A 139 -17.94 -19.09 12.85
CA THR A 139 -18.65 -19.09 11.55
C THR A 139 -18.24 -20.29 10.66
N VAL A 140 -17.47 -21.25 11.19
CA VAL A 140 -16.96 -22.41 10.43
C VAL A 140 -18.08 -23.21 9.72
N GLN A 141 -19.31 -23.20 10.26
CA GLN A 141 -20.43 -24.00 9.72
C GLN A 141 -21.61 -23.17 9.20
N LYS A 142 -21.56 -21.83 9.23
CA LYS A 142 -22.68 -20.97 8.82
C LYS A 142 -22.17 -19.77 8.03
N GLY A 143 -22.93 -19.27 7.08
CA GLY A 143 -22.59 -18.04 6.34
C GLY A 143 -21.94 -18.30 4.96
N PRO A 144 -21.56 -17.22 4.24
CA PRO A 144 -21.19 -17.31 2.83
C PRO A 144 -19.96 -18.20 2.58
N ALA A 145 -18.99 -18.17 3.50
CA ALA A 145 -17.72 -18.86 3.35
C ALA A 145 -17.70 -20.31 3.89
N ALA A 146 -18.87 -20.89 4.22
CA ALA A 146 -18.94 -22.20 4.89
C ALA A 146 -18.27 -23.34 4.08
N ASP A 147 -18.37 -23.32 2.75
CA ASP A 147 -17.70 -24.30 1.89
C ASP A 147 -16.24 -23.93 1.58
N LEU A 148 -15.87 -22.66 1.70
CA LEU A 148 -14.53 -22.16 1.43
C LEU A 148 -13.57 -22.47 2.58
N ILE A 149 -14.01 -22.27 3.83
CA ILE A 149 -13.16 -22.40 5.03
C ILE A 149 -12.47 -23.78 5.11
N PRO A 150 -13.18 -24.92 5.00
CA PRO A 150 -12.53 -26.24 5.08
C PRO A 150 -11.49 -26.46 3.97
N VAL A 151 -11.74 -25.94 2.77
CA VAL A 151 -10.78 -26.00 1.66
C VAL A 151 -9.52 -25.17 1.97
N LEU A 152 -9.69 -23.97 2.53
CA LEU A 152 -8.54 -23.13 2.90
C LEU A 152 -7.73 -23.67 4.08
N PHE A 153 -8.29 -24.56 4.90
CA PHE A 153 -7.58 -25.25 5.98
C PHE A 153 -7.04 -26.64 5.61
N GLY A 154 -7.30 -27.14 4.40
CA GLY A 154 -6.85 -28.47 3.97
C GLY A 154 -7.74 -29.63 4.40
N GLU A 155 -8.91 -29.34 4.98
CA GLU A 155 -9.87 -30.35 5.45
C GLU A 155 -10.71 -30.94 4.30
N LYS A 156 -10.89 -30.18 3.21
CA LYS A 156 -11.57 -30.62 1.98
C LYS A 156 -10.73 -30.28 0.76
N GLN A 157 -10.80 -31.14 -0.26
CA GLN A 157 -10.13 -30.89 -1.54
C GLN A 157 -10.84 -29.80 -2.35
N PRO A 158 -10.09 -28.97 -3.11
CA PRO A 158 -10.66 -27.93 -3.95
C PRO A 158 -11.41 -28.54 -5.13
N ILE A 159 -12.58 -27.99 -5.46
CA ILE A 159 -13.40 -28.48 -6.56
C ILE A 159 -13.16 -27.60 -7.81
N ARG A 160 -12.80 -28.25 -8.91
CA ARG A 160 -12.71 -27.64 -10.24
C ARG A 160 -13.67 -28.31 -11.22
N SER A 161 -14.26 -27.51 -12.10
CA SER A 161 -14.99 -28.07 -13.24
C SER A 161 -14.01 -28.74 -14.20
N LYS A 162 -14.28 -29.96 -14.66
CA LYS A 162 -13.45 -30.67 -15.64
C LYS A 162 -13.57 -30.07 -17.06
N SER A 163 -14.62 -29.29 -17.31
CA SER A 163 -14.84 -28.64 -18.61
C SER A 163 -13.94 -27.40 -18.74
N VAL A 164 -13.08 -27.38 -19.78
CA VAL A 164 -12.36 -26.17 -20.18
C VAL A 164 -13.40 -25.10 -20.51
N MET A 165 -13.28 -23.96 -19.85
CA MET A 165 -14.27 -22.91 -19.96
C MET A 165 -13.89 -21.99 -21.11
N GLN A 166 -14.72 -21.99 -22.15
CA GLN A 166 -14.56 -21.03 -23.24
C GLN A 166 -15.10 -19.67 -22.81
N PHE A 167 -14.33 -18.63 -23.09
CA PHE A 167 -14.71 -17.24 -22.89
C PHE A 167 -14.23 -16.40 -24.07
N ALA A 168 -14.94 -15.30 -24.33
CA ALA A 168 -14.53 -14.31 -25.33
C ALA A 168 -13.84 -13.17 -24.58
N PRO A 169 -12.51 -12.97 -24.74
CA PRO A 169 -11.78 -11.95 -24.01
C PRO A 169 -12.28 -10.54 -24.34
N PHE A 170 -12.37 -9.68 -23.34
CA PHE A 170 -12.55 -8.24 -23.55
C PHE A 170 -11.25 -7.62 -24.05
N ASN A 171 -10.12 -7.96 -23.41
CA ASN A 171 -8.80 -7.60 -23.90
C ASN A 171 -8.31 -8.59 -24.96
N LYS A 172 -8.09 -8.11 -26.18
CA LYS A 172 -7.61 -8.94 -27.31
C LYS A 172 -6.11 -9.26 -27.24
N ASN A 173 -5.35 -8.51 -26.45
CA ASN A 173 -3.88 -8.60 -26.39
C ASN A 173 -3.38 -9.53 -25.27
N LEU A 174 -4.20 -10.48 -24.82
CA LEU A 174 -3.81 -11.44 -23.79
C LEU A 174 -2.95 -12.56 -24.38
N ASP A 175 -1.85 -12.88 -23.71
CA ASP A 175 -1.03 -14.05 -24.05
C ASP A 175 -1.67 -15.37 -23.57
N ASN A 176 -1.04 -16.48 -23.96
CA ASN A 176 -1.54 -17.82 -23.67
C ASN A 176 -1.54 -18.14 -22.16
N SER A 177 -0.54 -17.67 -21.40
CA SER A 177 -0.48 -17.91 -19.95
C SER A 177 -1.60 -17.18 -19.22
N GLN A 178 -1.90 -15.95 -19.65
CA GLN A 178 -3.03 -15.17 -19.13
C GLN A 178 -4.36 -15.84 -19.48
N LYS A 179 -4.57 -16.27 -20.73
CA LYS A 179 -5.80 -16.95 -21.17
C LYS A 179 -6.05 -18.26 -20.43
N ASP A 180 -5.02 -19.07 -20.23
CA ASP A 180 -5.09 -20.31 -19.46
C ASP A 180 -5.45 -20.04 -17.99
N ALA A 181 -4.79 -19.04 -17.37
CA ALA A 181 -5.10 -18.64 -16.00
C ALA A 181 -6.54 -18.13 -15.85
N ILE A 182 -7.06 -17.36 -16.81
CA ILE A 182 -8.46 -16.90 -16.81
C ILE A 182 -9.42 -18.08 -16.92
N SER A 183 -9.20 -18.98 -17.88
CA SER A 183 -10.03 -20.19 -18.04
C SER A 183 -10.08 -21.02 -16.75
N LYS A 184 -8.93 -21.24 -16.11
CA LYS A 184 -8.82 -21.96 -14.85
C LYS A 184 -9.50 -21.22 -13.70
N ALA A 185 -9.35 -19.90 -13.60
CA ALA A 185 -10.01 -19.08 -12.59
C ALA A 185 -11.54 -19.20 -12.68
N LEU A 186 -12.08 -19.04 -13.89
CA LEU A 186 -13.52 -19.11 -14.13
C LEU A 186 -14.11 -20.52 -13.91
N SER A 187 -13.29 -21.56 -14.00
CA SER A 187 -13.67 -22.97 -13.76
C SER A 187 -13.57 -23.41 -12.28
N SER A 188 -12.94 -22.60 -11.43
CA SER A 188 -12.68 -22.92 -10.02
C SER A 188 -13.88 -22.59 -9.16
N ARG A 189 -14.33 -23.56 -8.34
CA ARG A 189 -15.54 -23.40 -7.51
C ARG A 189 -15.27 -22.87 -6.11
N ASN A 190 -14.08 -23.13 -5.55
CA ASN A 190 -13.75 -22.72 -4.17
C ASN A 190 -12.62 -21.70 -4.13
N VAL A 191 -11.44 -22.09 -4.63
CA VAL A 191 -10.22 -21.27 -4.53
C VAL A 191 -9.43 -21.35 -5.83
N PHE A 192 -8.86 -20.21 -6.24
CA PHE A 192 -7.91 -20.10 -7.33
C PHE A 192 -6.74 -19.20 -6.94
N LEU A 193 -5.52 -19.59 -7.31
CA LEU A 193 -4.31 -18.78 -7.09
C LEU A 193 -3.75 -18.31 -8.44
N LEU A 194 -3.60 -17.01 -8.61
CA LEU A 194 -2.89 -16.40 -9.73
C LEU A 194 -1.50 -15.98 -9.26
N HIS A 195 -0.48 -16.72 -9.69
CA HIS A 195 0.91 -16.33 -9.47
C HIS A 195 1.35 -15.40 -10.61
N GLY A 196 1.56 -14.13 -10.29
CA GLY A 196 1.93 -13.10 -11.26
C GLY A 196 3.31 -12.53 -10.98
N PRO A 197 4.38 -13.09 -11.57
CA PRO A 197 5.73 -12.54 -11.49
C PRO A 197 5.84 -11.09 -12.01
N PRO A 198 6.96 -10.38 -11.76
CA PRO A 198 7.14 -8.99 -12.18
C PRO A 198 6.90 -8.79 -13.68
N GLY A 199 6.12 -7.77 -14.03
CA GLY A 199 5.88 -7.39 -15.43
C GLY A 199 4.95 -8.32 -16.23
N THR A 200 4.39 -9.38 -15.62
CA THR A 200 3.57 -10.38 -16.36
C THR A 200 2.12 -9.98 -16.62
N GLY A 201 1.70 -8.78 -16.21
CA GLY A 201 0.34 -8.30 -16.40
C GLY A 201 -0.68 -8.89 -15.42
N LYS A 202 -0.27 -9.26 -14.19
CA LYS A 202 -1.16 -9.75 -13.12
C LYS A 202 -2.46 -8.96 -12.99
N THR A 203 -2.38 -7.64 -12.87
CA THR A 203 -3.58 -6.79 -12.74
C THR A 203 -4.43 -6.79 -13.99
N THR A 204 -3.83 -6.87 -15.19
CA THR A 204 -4.57 -7.02 -16.46
C THR A 204 -5.37 -8.33 -16.48
N THR A 205 -4.78 -9.43 -16.02
CA THR A 205 -5.45 -10.73 -15.89
C THR A 205 -6.57 -10.69 -14.86
N ILE A 206 -6.36 -10.05 -13.69
CA ILE A 206 -7.39 -9.85 -12.66
C ILE A 206 -8.58 -9.07 -13.23
N VAL A 207 -8.31 -7.97 -13.96
CA VAL A 207 -9.35 -7.13 -14.57
C VAL A 207 -10.17 -7.93 -15.57
N GLU A 208 -9.53 -8.72 -16.43
CA GLU A 208 -10.24 -9.60 -17.36
C GLU A 208 -11.12 -10.62 -16.62
N ILE A 209 -10.62 -11.25 -15.55
CA ILE A 209 -11.42 -12.18 -14.72
C ILE A 209 -12.64 -11.46 -14.13
N ILE A 210 -12.46 -10.25 -13.59
CA ILE A 210 -13.57 -9.44 -13.07
C ILE A 210 -14.61 -9.20 -14.16
N LEU A 211 -14.20 -8.79 -15.37
CA LEU A 211 -15.12 -8.52 -16.47
C LEU A 211 -15.91 -9.76 -16.89
N GLN A 212 -15.25 -10.92 -16.97
CA GLN A 212 -15.90 -12.19 -17.30
C GLN A 212 -16.90 -12.63 -16.22
N GLU A 213 -16.56 -12.45 -14.95
CA GLU A 213 -17.44 -12.80 -13.83
C GLU A 213 -18.63 -11.84 -13.69
N VAL A 214 -18.43 -10.54 -13.92
CA VAL A 214 -19.53 -9.56 -14.00
C VAL A 214 -20.48 -9.88 -15.14
N LYS A 215 -19.95 -10.26 -16.32
CA LYS A 215 -20.78 -10.71 -17.46
C LYS A 215 -21.65 -11.93 -17.12
N ARG A 216 -21.23 -12.72 -16.13
CA ARG A 216 -21.96 -13.89 -15.61
C ARG A 216 -22.94 -13.56 -14.50
N GLY A 217 -23.06 -12.29 -14.11
CA GLY A 217 -23.91 -11.84 -13.01
C GLY A 217 -23.33 -12.11 -11.62
N THR A 218 -22.02 -12.37 -11.52
CA THR A 218 -21.32 -12.59 -10.24
C THR A 218 -21.12 -11.25 -9.54
N LYS A 219 -21.48 -11.17 -8.26
CA LYS A 219 -21.17 -10.02 -7.42
C LYS A 219 -19.80 -10.17 -6.75
N ILE A 220 -18.93 -9.20 -6.95
CA ILE A 220 -17.49 -9.34 -6.64
C ILE A 220 -17.07 -8.36 -5.54
N LEU A 221 -16.29 -8.86 -4.58
CA LEU A 221 -15.50 -8.04 -3.65
C LEU A 221 -14.03 -8.13 -4.04
N ALA A 222 -13.47 -7.05 -4.60
CA ALA A 222 -12.05 -6.97 -4.92
C ALA A 222 -11.31 -6.19 -3.82
N CYS A 223 -10.28 -6.82 -3.27
CA CYS A 223 -9.50 -6.31 -2.15
C CYS A 223 -8.01 -6.30 -2.47
N ALA A 224 -7.27 -5.43 -1.78
CA ALA A 224 -5.81 -5.52 -1.69
C ALA A 224 -5.30 -4.98 -0.34
N ALA A 225 -4.03 -5.22 -0.03
CA ALA A 225 -3.41 -4.70 1.19
C ALA A 225 -3.23 -3.16 1.17
N SER A 226 -2.95 -2.58 0.00
CA SER A 226 -2.66 -1.14 -0.18
C SER A 226 -3.75 -0.42 -0.99
N ASN A 227 -3.91 0.89 -0.80
CA ASN A 227 -4.87 1.67 -1.60
C ASN A 227 -4.47 1.72 -3.08
N ILE A 228 -3.18 1.87 -3.37
CA ILE A 228 -2.65 1.95 -4.73
C ILE A 228 -3.02 0.69 -5.54
N ALA A 229 -2.87 -0.50 -4.95
CA ALA A 229 -3.24 -1.75 -5.62
C ALA A 229 -4.74 -1.81 -5.94
N VAL A 230 -5.60 -1.35 -5.02
CA VAL A 230 -7.05 -1.27 -5.28
C VAL A 230 -7.37 -0.26 -6.38
N ASP A 231 -6.76 0.93 -6.32
CA ASP A 231 -7.02 2.02 -7.26
C ASP A 231 -6.56 1.65 -8.68
N ASN A 232 -5.44 0.92 -8.81
CA ASN A 232 -4.96 0.34 -10.07
C ASN A 232 -5.94 -0.63 -10.74
N ILE A 233 -6.78 -1.33 -9.94
CA ILE A 233 -7.86 -2.18 -10.47
C ILE A 233 -9.02 -1.28 -10.92
N VAL A 234 -9.39 -0.27 -10.13
CA VAL A 234 -10.48 0.66 -10.48
C VAL A 234 -10.20 1.38 -11.80
N GLU A 235 -8.99 1.92 -11.95
CA GLU A 235 -8.57 2.64 -13.16
C GLU A 235 -8.70 1.77 -14.41
N ARG A 236 -8.25 0.51 -14.34
CA ARG A 236 -8.32 -0.44 -15.47
C ARG A 236 -9.74 -0.94 -15.75
N LEU A 237 -10.65 -0.91 -14.78
CA LEU A 237 -12.06 -1.25 -14.99
C LEU A 237 -12.87 -0.07 -15.57
N PHE A 238 -12.41 1.16 -15.37
CA PHE A 238 -13.13 2.38 -15.76
C PHE A 238 -13.55 2.41 -17.25
N PRO A 239 -12.69 2.04 -18.23
CA PRO A 239 -13.04 2.04 -19.65
C PRO A 239 -14.21 1.10 -20.01
N TYR A 240 -14.42 0.04 -19.22
CA TYR A 240 -15.44 -0.98 -19.49
C TYR A 240 -16.82 -0.63 -18.91
N ARG A 241 -16.94 0.50 -18.20
CA ARG A 241 -18.21 1.01 -17.62
C ARG A 241 -18.95 -0.02 -16.74
N VAL A 242 -18.21 -0.85 -16.02
CA VAL A 242 -18.75 -1.77 -15.01
C VAL A 242 -19.34 -0.97 -13.85
N LYS A 243 -20.47 -1.41 -13.28
CA LYS A 243 -21.02 -0.78 -12.08
C LYS A 243 -20.15 -1.14 -10.88
N LEU A 244 -19.23 -0.24 -10.55
CA LEU A 244 -18.28 -0.45 -9.46
C LEU A 244 -18.37 0.64 -8.40
N VAL A 245 -17.96 0.29 -7.19
CA VAL A 245 -17.89 1.21 -6.03
C VAL A 245 -16.55 1.04 -5.33
N ARG A 246 -15.78 2.12 -5.21
CA ARG A 246 -14.55 2.18 -4.43
C ARG A 246 -14.85 2.66 -3.00
N LEU A 247 -14.70 1.77 -2.02
CA LEU A 247 -14.78 2.09 -0.60
C LEU A 247 -13.41 2.49 -0.07
N GLY A 248 -13.22 3.77 0.16
CA GLY A 248 -12.01 4.31 0.74
C GLY A 248 -12.23 5.77 1.03
N HIS A 249 -11.34 6.35 1.81
CA HIS A 249 -11.42 7.77 2.03
C HIS A 249 -10.85 8.53 0.83
N PRO A 250 -11.53 9.57 0.31
CA PRO A 250 -11.09 10.32 -0.87
C PRO A 250 -9.63 10.78 -0.84
N ALA A 251 -9.11 11.23 0.31
CA ALA A 251 -7.71 11.67 0.45
C ALA A 251 -6.64 10.57 0.25
N ARG A 252 -7.04 9.30 0.23
CA ARG A 252 -6.17 8.13 -0.03
C ARG A 252 -6.33 7.55 -1.42
N LEU A 253 -7.26 8.09 -2.20
CA LEU A 253 -7.56 7.60 -3.54
C LEU A 253 -6.79 8.42 -4.56
N LEU A 254 -6.38 7.77 -5.65
CA LEU A 254 -5.89 8.47 -6.81
C LEU A 254 -6.96 9.44 -7.36
N PRO A 255 -6.59 10.64 -7.84
CA PRO A 255 -7.55 11.63 -8.34
C PRO A 255 -8.52 11.08 -9.39
N GLN A 256 -8.01 10.22 -10.28
CA GLN A 256 -8.76 9.57 -11.36
C GLN A 256 -9.85 8.60 -10.86
N VAL A 257 -9.72 8.10 -9.62
CA VAL A 257 -10.61 7.11 -9.01
C VAL A 257 -11.70 7.77 -8.14
N LEU A 258 -11.60 9.08 -7.89
CA LEU A 258 -12.51 9.80 -6.99
C LEU A 258 -13.97 9.73 -7.42
N GLU A 259 -14.27 9.70 -8.71
CA GLU A 259 -15.65 9.57 -9.22
C GLU A 259 -16.28 8.22 -8.86
N SER A 260 -15.45 7.19 -8.76
CA SER A 260 -15.85 5.83 -8.38
C SER A 260 -15.96 5.65 -6.87
N ALA A 261 -15.53 6.64 -6.08
CA ALA A 261 -15.60 6.57 -4.62
C ALA A 261 -17.06 6.54 -4.16
N LEU A 262 -17.36 5.70 -3.16
CA LEU A 262 -18.71 5.60 -2.60
C LEU A 262 -19.27 6.97 -2.21
N ASP A 263 -18.46 7.79 -1.57
CA ASP A 263 -18.90 9.10 -1.08
C ASP A 263 -19.31 10.02 -2.25
N ALA A 264 -18.61 9.97 -3.39
CA ALA A 264 -18.96 10.70 -4.60
C ALA A 264 -20.24 10.18 -5.26
N GLN A 265 -20.42 8.85 -5.30
CA GLN A 265 -21.62 8.23 -5.89
C GLN A 265 -22.87 8.45 -5.03
N VAL A 266 -22.73 8.40 -3.70
CA VAL A 266 -23.84 8.71 -2.78
C VAL A 266 -24.31 10.14 -3.00
N LEU A 267 -23.40 11.10 -3.12
CA LEU A 267 -23.75 12.51 -3.37
C LEU A 267 -24.51 12.74 -4.68
N ARG A 268 -24.39 11.84 -5.66
CA ARG A 268 -25.12 11.90 -6.95
C ARG A 268 -26.53 11.28 -6.88
N GLY A 269 -26.86 10.55 -5.82
CA GLY A 269 -28.14 9.83 -5.71
C GLY A 269 -29.28 10.65 -5.09
N ASP A 270 -30.52 10.31 -5.44
CA ASP A 270 -31.73 10.99 -4.97
C ASP A 270 -31.88 10.97 -3.43
N ASN A 271 -31.48 9.89 -2.76
CA ASN A 271 -31.50 9.83 -1.30
C ASN A 271 -30.51 10.81 -0.64
N SER A 272 -29.49 11.26 -1.36
CA SER A 272 -28.53 12.25 -0.86
C SER A 272 -28.99 13.68 -1.01
N SER A 273 -29.84 14.01 -1.99
CA SER A 273 -30.42 15.36 -2.09
C SER A 273 -31.30 15.64 -0.86
N LEU A 274 -32.13 14.66 -0.49
CA LEU A 274 -32.94 14.69 0.74
C LEU A 274 -32.08 14.83 2.01
N ALA A 275 -31.00 14.06 2.12
CA ALA A 275 -30.07 14.20 3.25
C ALA A 275 -29.38 15.58 3.26
N GLY A 276 -29.08 16.13 2.08
CA GLY A 276 -28.52 17.47 1.92
C GLY A 276 -29.47 18.57 2.40
N ASP A 277 -30.78 18.42 2.15
CA ASP A 277 -31.78 19.38 2.61
C ASP A 277 -31.96 19.34 4.12
N ILE A 278 -31.97 18.15 4.73
CA ILE A 278 -31.94 18.00 6.20
C ILE A 278 -30.69 18.68 6.79
N ARG A 279 -29.53 18.54 6.14
CA ARG A 279 -28.29 19.18 6.58
C ARG A 279 -28.35 20.71 6.53
N LYS A 280 -28.97 21.28 5.49
CA LYS A 280 -29.18 22.74 5.39
C LYS A 280 -30.07 23.23 6.54
N GLU A 281 -31.14 22.49 6.85
CA GLU A 281 -32.03 22.79 7.96
C GLU A 281 -31.30 22.73 9.32
N MET A 282 -30.48 21.70 9.54
CA MET A 282 -29.62 21.59 10.73
C MET A 282 -28.65 22.76 10.85
N LYS A 283 -28.06 23.25 9.74
CA LYS A 283 -27.16 24.41 9.75
C LYS A 283 -27.90 25.68 10.18
N VAL A 284 -29.15 25.88 9.73
CA VAL A 284 -30.00 27.00 10.15
C VAL A 284 -30.32 26.91 11.64
N LEU A 285 -30.70 25.72 12.14
CA LEU A 285 -30.99 25.50 13.56
C LEU A 285 -29.76 25.70 14.46
N ASN A 286 -28.58 25.25 14.05
CA ASN A 286 -27.31 25.52 14.75
C ASN A 286 -27.00 27.03 14.80
N GLY A 287 -27.23 27.75 13.70
CA GLY A 287 -27.10 29.21 13.67
C GLY A 287 -28.06 29.92 14.63
N LYS A 288 -29.29 29.41 14.79
CA LYS A 288 -30.26 29.91 15.78
C LYS A 288 -29.81 29.58 17.20
N LEU A 289 -29.31 28.38 17.45
CA LEU A 289 -28.84 27.92 18.76
C LEU A 289 -27.75 28.83 19.37
N LEU A 290 -26.85 29.35 18.52
CA LEU A 290 -25.78 30.27 18.92
C LEU A 290 -26.32 31.65 19.37
N LYS A 291 -27.46 32.10 18.85
CA LYS A 291 -28.04 33.43 19.11
C LYS A 291 -29.03 33.45 20.27
N VAL A 292 -29.69 32.33 20.54
CA VAL A 292 -30.71 32.22 21.60
C VAL A 292 -30.03 32.24 22.97
N LYS A 293 -30.58 33.02 23.92
CA LYS A 293 -30.11 33.07 25.33
C LYS A 293 -30.97 32.25 26.28
N ASP A 294 -32.25 32.06 25.96
CA ASP A 294 -33.19 31.32 26.81
C ASP A 294 -32.88 29.81 26.86
N ARG A 295 -33.03 29.23 28.06
CA ARG A 295 -32.60 27.86 28.38
C ARG A 295 -33.60 26.81 27.90
N ASN A 296 -34.89 27.15 27.84
CA ASN A 296 -35.94 26.23 27.39
C ASN A 296 -35.94 26.09 25.87
N THR A 297 -35.91 27.21 25.14
CA THR A 297 -35.77 27.21 23.67
C THR A 297 -34.46 26.53 23.21
N LYS A 298 -33.35 26.69 23.95
CA LYS A 298 -32.12 25.90 23.69
C LYS A 298 -32.31 24.39 23.83
N ARG A 299 -33.18 23.92 24.73
CA ARG A 299 -33.45 22.48 24.89
C ARG A 299 -34.31 21.95 23.75
N GLU A 300 -35.28 22.73 23.28
CA GLU A 300 -36.15 22.37 22.15
C GLU A 300 -35.37 22.27 20.85
N ILE A 301 -34.56 23.29 20.51
CA ILE A 301 -33.70 23.27 19.31
C ILE A 301 -32.74 22.08 19.34
N ARG A 302 -32.19 21.73 20.50
CA ARG A 302 -31.34 20.53 20.64
C ARG A 302 -32.11 19.22 20.43
N LYS A 303 -33.37 19.14 20.87
CA LYS A 303 -34.20 17.96 20.66
C LYS A 303 -34.51 17.78 19.18
N GLU A 304 -34.81 18.87 18.49
CA GLU A 304 -35.06 18.91 17.04
C GLU A 304 -33.80 18.58 16.22
N LEU A 305 -32.64 19.11 16.59
CA LEU A 305 -31.36 18.74 15.98
C LEU A 305 -31.06 17.24 16.13
N ARG A 306 -31.40 16.63 17.27
CA ARG A 306 -31.25 15.19 17.47
C ARG A 306 -32.19 14.36 16.59
N THR A 307 -33.42 14.81 16.36
CA THR A 307 -34.36 14.12 15.47
C THR A 307 -33.91 14.21 14.02
N LEU A 308 -33.53 15.41 13.57
CA LEU A 308 -33.00 15.62 12.21
C LEU A 308 -31.71 14.84 11.98
N ALA A 309 -30.78 14.83 12.94
CA ALA A 309 -29.54 14.04 12.83
C ALA A 309 -29.81 12.53 12.70
N ARG A 310 -30.82 11.99 13.41
CA ARG A 310 -31.22 10.59 13.27
C ARG A 310 -31.81 10.31 11.90
N GLU A 311 -32.65 11.21 11.39
CA GLU A 311 -33.25 11.07 10.07
C GLU A 311 -32.20 11.18 8.94
N GLU A 312 -31.31 12.18 9.00
CA GLU A 312 -30.18 12.34 8.06
C GLU A 312 -29.36 11.05 8.02
N ARG A 313 -28.99 10.52 9.19
CA ARG A 313 -28.19 9.29 9.28
C ARG A 313 -28.91 8.10 8.65
N LYS A 314 -30.22 7.95 8.88
CA LYS A 314 -31.03 6.88 8.28
C LYS A 314 -31.09 7.00 6.76
N ARG A 315 -31.33 8.21 6.24
CA ARG A 315 -31.38 8.48 4.79
C ARG A 315 -30.04 8.21 4.12
N GLN A 316 -28.95 8.65 4.72
CA GLN A 316 -27.62 8.39 4.19
C GLN A 316 -27.26 6.89 4.22
N GLN A 317 -27.65 6.15 5.28
CA GLN A 317 -27.46 4.70 5.34
C GLN A 317 -28.19 3.97 4.21
N LEU A 318 -29.42 4.39 3.90
CA LEU A 318 -30.17 3.86 2.76
C LEU A 318 -29.47 4.17 1.44
N ALA A 319 -29.03 5.42 1.23
CA ALA A 319 -28.28 5.80 0.03
C ALA A 319 -27.01 4.96 -0.16
N VAL A 320 -26.25 4.75 0.91
CA VAL A 320 -25.05 3.88 0.88
C VAL A 320 -25.43 2.44 0.55
N SER A 321 -26.49 1.92 1.17
CA SER A 321 -26.94 0.55 0.92
C SER A 321 -27.35 0.35 -0.53
N ASP A 322 -28.08 1.31 -1.11
CA ASP A 322 -28.54 1.24 -2.51
C ASP A 322 -27.35 1.25 -3.47
N VAL A 323 -26.37 2.13 -3.27
CA VAL A 323 -25.16 2.18 -4.09
C VAL A 323 -24.36 0.88 -4.01
N VAL A 324 -24.16 0.33 -2.81
CA VAL A 324 -23.43 -0.94 -2.62
C VAL A 324 -24.21 -2.14 -3.17
N LYS A 325 -25.55 -2.14 -3.05
CA LYS A 325 -26.40 -3.22 -3.57
C LYS A 325 -26.40 -3.24 -5.11
N ASN A 326 -26.45 -2.07 -5.74
CA ASN A 326 -26.50 -1.94 -7.20
C ASN A 326 -25.15 -2.10 -7.90
N ALA A 327 -24.05 -2.12 -7.14
CA ALA A 327 -22.71 -2.38 -7.68
C ALA A 327 -22.49 -3.88 -7.97
N ASP A 328 -21.94 -4.16 -9.14
CA ASP A 328 -21.46 -5.48 -9.55
C ASP A 328 -20.11 -5.78 -8.88
N VAL A 329 -19.27 -4.74 -8.71
CA VAL A 329 -17.92 -4.85 -8.12
C VAL A 329 -17.74 -3.84 -7.00
N VAL A 330 -17.42 -4.31 -5.80
CA VAL A 330 -17.03 -3.45 -4.67
C VAL A 330 -15.53 -3.58 -4.44
N LEU A 331 -14.83 -2.45 -4.42
CA LEU A 331 -13.37 -2.38 -4.28
C LEU A 331 -12.97 -1.71 -2.97
N THR A 332 -12.11 -2.33 -2.17
CA THR A 332 -11.69 -1.80 -0.87
C THR A 332 -10.32 -2.34 -0.46
N THR A 333 -9.65 -1.74 0.54
CA THR A 333 -8.55 -2.45 1.19
C THR A 333 -9.08 -3.61 2.04
N LEU A 334 -8.24 -4.60 2.35
CA LEU A 334 -8.58 -5.73 3.23
C LEU A 334 -9.20 -5.27 4.56
N THR A 335 -8.59 -4.27 5.21
CA THR A 335 -9.12 -3.70 6.45
C THR A 335 -10.41 -2.92 6.24
N GLY A 336 -10.60 -2.30 5.06
CA GLY A 336 -11.83 -1.60 4.68
C GLY A 336 -13.02 -2.54 4.45
N ALA A 337 -12.77 -3.81 4.15
CA ALA A 337 -13.83 -4.82 4.02
C ALA A 337 -14.60 -5.04 5.34
N PHE A 338 -14.01 -4.74 6.50
CA PHE A 338 -14.69 -4.76 7.80
C PHE A 338 -15.64 -3.56 8.03
N SER A 339 -15.80 -2.68 7.04
CA SER A 339 -16.69 -1.52 7.17
C SER A 339 -18.13 -1.95 7.44
N ARG A 340 -18.82 -1.25 8.36
CA ARG A 340 -20.27 -1.41 8.60
C ARG A 340 -21.10 -1.23 7.32
N LYS A 341 -20.56 -0.49 6.35
CA LYS A 341 -21.16 -0.30 5.02
C LYS A 341 -21.35 -1.64 4.26
N LEU A 342 -20.60 -2.69 4.61
CA LEU A 342 -20.62 -4.01 3.99
C LEU A 342 -21.13 -5.12 4.91
N GLU A 343 -21.67 -4.80 6.09
CA GLU A 343 -22.04 -5.80 7.11
C GLU A 343 -23.09 -6.80 6.59
N ASN A 344 -24.10 -6.30 5.86
CA ASN A 344 -25.20 -7.11 5.33
C ASN A 344 -25.06 -7.42 3.83
N THR A 345 -23.84 -7.38 3.29
CA THR A 345 -23.59 -7.67 1.87
C THR A 345 -22.72 -8.91 1.74
N THR A 346 -23.20 -9.87 0.96
CA THR A 346 -22.48 -11.09 0.59
C THR A 346 -22.00 -10.99 -0.85
N PHE A 347 -20.93 -11.71 -1.16
CA PHE A 347 -20.31 -11.72 -2.47
C PHE A 347 -20.16 -13.14 -2.98
N ASP A 348 -20.31 -13.32 -4.28
CA ASP A 348 -20.11 -14.64 -4.90
C ASP A 348 -18.61 -14.94 -4.97
N LEU A 349 -17.81 -13.93 -5.35
CA LEU A 349 -16.36 -14.04 -5.50
C LEU A 349 -15.63 -12.94 -4.71
N VAL A 350 -14.66 -13.35 -3.89
CA VAL A 350 -13.70 -12.44 -3.25
C VAL A 350 -12.36 -12.54 -3.98
N ILE A 351 -11.89 -11.44 -4.54
CA ILE A 351 -10.57 -11.34 -5.16
C ILE A 351 -9.64 -10.58 -4.23
N ILE A 352 -8.45 -11.12 -3.96
CA ILE A 352 -7.42 -10.43 -3.18
C ILE A 352 -6.18 -10.27 -4.05
N ASP A 353 -5.89 -9.05 -4.49
CA ASP A 353 -4.62 -8.71 -5.14
C ASP A 353 -3.54 -8.42 -4.08
N GLU A 354 -2.28 -8.65 -4.46
CA GLU A 354 -1.11 -8.64 -3.58
C GLU A 354 -1.28 -9.50 -2.31
N ALA A 355 -1.95 -10.65 -2.44
CA ALA A 355 -2.19 -11.58 -1.34
C ALA A 355 -0.89 -12.14 -0.73
N ALA A 356 0.20 -12.19 -1.51
CA ALA A 356 1.53 -12.60 -1.04
C ALA A 356 2.23 -11.53 -0.19
N GLN A 357 1.71 -10.30 -0.15
CA GLN A 357 2.18 -9.21 0.70
C GLN A 357 1.22 -8.93 1.88
N ALA A 358 0.16 -9.74 2.02
CA ALA A 358 -0.84 -9.56 3.06
C ALA A 358 -0.67 -10.59 4.18
N LEU A 359 -0.83 -10.14 5.43
CA LEU A 359 -0.99 -11.06 6.56
C LEU A 359 -2.22 -11.94 6.32
N GLU A 360 -2.10 -13.23 6.59
CA GLU A 360 -3.22 -14.18 6.43
C GLU A 360 -4.46 -13.73 7.20
N VAL A 361 -4.28 -13.20 8.41
CA VAL A 361 -5.38 -12.71 9.26
C VAL A 361 -6.14 -11.56 8.59
N ALA A 362 -5.45 -10.68 7.86
CA ALA A 362 -6.09 -9.59 7.14
C ALA A 362 -6.92 -10.09 5.94
N CYS A 363 -6.48 -11.18 5.29
CA CYS A 363 -7.23 -11.81 4.19
C CYS A 363 -8.59 -12.33 4.67
N TRP A 364 -8.65 -12.91 5.86
CA TRP A 364 -9.89 -13.45 6.45
C TRP A 364 -10.99 -12.39 6.61
N ILE A 365 -10.65 -11.12 6.80
CA ILE A 365 -11.64 -10.02 6.85
C ILE A 365 -12.51 -9.99 5.59
N ALA A 366 -11.90 -10.20 4.41
CA ALA A 366 -12.60 -10.21 3.14
C ALA A 366 -13.17 -11.59 2.80
N LEU A 367 -12.42 -12.66 3.05
CA LEU A 367 -12.81 -14.03 2.68
C LEU A 367 -14.10 -14.50 3.36
N LEU A 368 -14.36 -14.06 4.60
CA LEU A 368 -15.60 -14.40 5.31
C LEU A 368 -16.86 -13.85 4.64
N LYS A 369 -16.74 -12.92 3.68
CA LYS A 369 -17.89 -12.29 3.00
C LYS A 369 -18.32 -12.98 1.71
N GLY A 370 -17.58 -14.00 1.23
CA GLY A 370 -17.96 -14.65 -0.02
C GLY A 370 -17.77 -16.15 -0.09
N SER A 371 -18.41 -16.72 -1.12
CA SER A 371 -18.54 -18.17 -1.29
C SER A 371 -17.32 -18.85 -1.91
N ARG A 372 -16.58 -18.12 -2.74
CA ARG A 372 -15.31 -18.54 -3.32
C ARG A 372 -14.32 -17.39 -3.34
N CYS A 373 -13.04 -17.72 -3.47
CA CYS A 373 -11.99 -16.71 -3.55
C CYS A 373 -10.99 -16.95 -4.67
N MET A 374 -10.39 -15.85 -5.09
CA MET A 374 -9.21 -15.81 -5.93
C MET A 374 -8.14 -14.99 -5.23
N LEU A 375 -6.95 -15.54 -5.05
CA LEU A 375 -5.80 -14.82 -4.53
C LEU A 375 -4.82 -14.59 -5.66
N ALA A 376 -4.39 -13.34 -5.84
CA ALA A 376 -3.36 -12.99 -6.79
C ALA A 376 -2.16 -12.42 -6.05
N GLY A 377 -0.95 -12.80 -6.47
CA GLY A 377 0.26 -12.33 -5.81
C GLY A 377 1.51 -12.99 -6.36
N ASP A 378 2.63 -12.69 -5.70
CA ASP A 378 3.92 -13.31 -5.97
C ASP A 378 4.67 -13.56 -4.67
N HIS A 379 4.72 -14.82 -4.26
CA HIS A 379 5.38 -15.28 -3.04
C HIS A 379 6.92 -15.33 -3.15
N MET A 380 7.47 -15.04 -4.34
CA MET A 380 8.91 -14.83 -4.57
C MET A 380 9.31 -13.34 -4.46
N GLN A 381 8.35 -12.45 -4.21
CA GLN A 381 8.58 -11.04 -3.84
C GLN A 381 8.35 -10.82 -2.34
N LEU A 382 8.37 -9.56 -1.88
CA LEU A 382 8.31 -9.21 -0.46
C LEU A 382 7.09 -9.79 0.26
N ALA A 383 7.37 -10.37 1.42
CA ALA A 383 6.39 -10.77 2.42
C ALA A 383 5.80 -9.54 3.13
N PRO A 384 4.68 -9.68 3.87
CA PRO A 384 4.23 -8.63 4.78
C PRO A 384 5.31 -8.28 5.81
N THR A 385 5.52 -7.00 6.08
CA THR A 385 6.47 -6.55 7.09
C THR A 385 5.97 -6.91 8.49
N VAL A 386 6.75 -7.72 9.22
CA VAL A 386 6.45 -8.11 10.60
C VAL A 386 7.46 -7.49 11.55
N GLN A 387 7.06 -6.49 12.35
CA GLN A 387 7.97 -5.80 13.29
C GLN A 387 8.50 -6.72 14.40
N SER A 388 7.67 -7.63 14.89
CA SER A 388 8.07 -8.57 15.94
C SER A 388 8.84 -9.76 15.35
N VAL A 389 10.15 -9.79 15.57
CA VAL A 389 11.01 -10.91 15.18
C VAL A 389 10.50 -12.24 15.79
N GLN A 390 9.96 -12.21 17.02
CA GLN A 390 9.39 -13.40 17.64
C GLN A 390 8.11 -13.87 16.92
N ALA A 391 7.23 -12.95 16.53
CA ALA A 391 6.00 -13.30 15.80
C ALA A 391 6.34 -13.80 14.38
N GLU A 392 7.32 -13.19 13.73
CA GLU A 392 7.83 -13.60 12.42
C GLU A 392 8.38 -15.03 12.47
N ARG A 393 9.26 -15.32 13.44
CA ARG A 393 9.81 -16.69 13.66
C ARG A 393 8.74 -17.73 13.94
N LYS A 394 7.63 -17.33 14.59
CA LYS A 394 6.51 -18.24 14.85
C LYS A 394 5.59 -18.40 13.62
N GLY A 395 5.85 -17.72 12.50
CA GLY A 395 5.16 -17.93 11.23
C GLY A 395 4.19 -16.82 10.80
N LEU A 396 4.14 -15.68 11.49
CA LEU A 396 3.24 -14.58 11.10
C LEU A 396 3.57 -13.97 9.72
N GLY A 397 4.82 -14.11 9.27
CA GLY A 397 5.25 -13.70 7.94
C GLY A 397 4.78 -14.63 6.81
N LYS A 398 4.35 -15.86 7.13
CA LYS A 398 3.85 -16.80 6.13
C LYS A 398 2.45 -16.37 5.68
N THR A 399 2.31 -16.05 4.40
CA THR A 399 1.03 -15.57 3.86
C THR A 399 0.06 -16.70 3.55
N LEU A 400 -1.22 -16.35 3.44
CA LEU A 400 -2.25 -17.30 2.98
C LEU A 400 -1.91 -17.85 1.59
N PHE A 401 -1.38 -16.99 0.70
CA PHE A 401 -0.98 -17.38 -0.64
C PHE A 401 0.12 -18.46 -0.58
N GLU A 402 1.21 -18.20 0.13
CA GLU A 402 2.34 -19.14 0.29
C GLU A 402 1.90 -20.44 0.95
N ARG A 403 1.01 -20.38 1.96
CA ARG A 403 0.47 -21.58 2.62
C ARG A 403 -0.34 -22.45 1.67
N LEU A 404 -1.20 -21.86 0.83
CA LEU A 404 -2.03 -22.61 -0.12
C LEU A 404 -1.22 -23.15 -1.29
N VAL A 405 -0.19 -22.43 -1.75
CA VAL A 405 0.79 -22.96 -2.71
C VAL A 405 1.46 -24.22 -2.15
N GLY A 406 1.86 -24.21 -0.88
CA GLY A 406 2.44 -25.39 -0.23
C GLY A 406 1.47 -26.56 -0.04
N LEU A 407 0.16 -26.30 0.08
CA LEU A 407 -0.86 -27.34 0.29
C LEU A 407 -1.32 -28.00 -1.01
N TYR A 408 -1.54 -27.20 -2.06
CA TYR A 408 -2.21 -27.64 -3.29
C TYR A 408 -1.36 -27.47 -4.56
N GLY A 409 -0.30 -26.66 -4.51
CA GLY A 409 0.59 -26.43 -5.64
C GLY A 409 -0.14 -26.00 -6.92
N GLU A 410 0.25 -26.60 -8.04
CA GLU A 410 -0.29 -26.32 -9.37
C GLU A 410 -1.77 -26.75 -9.54
N GLU A 411 -2.33 -27.52 -8.60
CA GLU A 411 -3.73 -27.94 -8.66
C GLU A 411 -4.68 -26.75 -8.57
N ILE A 412 -4.36 -25.71 -7.81
CA ILE A 412 -5.20 -24.51 -7.71
C ILE A 412 -4.53 -23.25 -8.27
N MET A 413 -3.26 -23.35 -8.64
CA MET A 413 -2.43 -22.22 -9.06
C MET A 413 -2.25 -22.15 -10.58
N SER A 414 -2.10 -20.94 -11.11
CA SER A 414 -1.56 -20.72 -12.46
C SER A 414 -0.58 -19.57 -12.44
N MET A 415 0.60 -19.79 -13.02
CA MET A 415 1.67 -18.82 -13.10
C MET A 415 1.68 -18.16 -14.47
N LEU A 416 1.72 -16.84 -14.50
CA LEU A 416 1.93 -16.06 -15.73
C LEU A 416 3.41 -16.12 -16.13
N THR A 417 3.68 -16.29 -17.42
CA THR A 417 5.05 -16.59 -17.89
C THR A 417 5.63 -15.52 -18.82
N VAL A 418 4.81 -14.72 -19.49
CA VAL A 418 5.28 -13.66 -20.40
C VAL A 418 5.34 -12.33 -19.67
N GLN A 419 6.51 -11.68 -19.63
CA GLN A 419 6.69 -10.36 -19.02
C GLN A 419 6.87 -9.24 -20.05
N TYR A 420 6.34 -8.06 -19.74
CA TYR A 420 6.25 -6.90 -20.63
C TYR A 420 6.96 -5.65 -20.09
N ARG A 421 7.91 -5.82 -19.16
CA ARG A 421 8.60 -4.73 -18.45
C ARG A 421 10.08 -4.66 -18.78
N MET A 422 10.80 -5.76 -18.54
CA MET A 422 12.25 -5.82 -18.43
C MET A 422 12.89 -6.24 -19.74
N HIS A 423 14.11 -5.75 -19.98
CA HIS A 423 15.01 -6.34 -20.98
C HIS A 423 15.29 -7.82 -20.65
N ASP A 424 15.54 -8.66 -21.67
CA ASP A 424 15.79 -10.11 -21.49
C ASP A 424 16.91 -10.38 -20.48
N LEU A 425 18.03 -9.67 -20.59
CA LEU A 425 19.17 -9.78 -19.66
C LEU A 425 18.82 -9.51 -18.19
N ILE A 426 17.96 -8.51 -17.91
CA ILE A 426 17.54 -8.19 -16.54
C ILE A 426 16.62 -9.29 -16.02
N MET A 427 15.62 -9.66 -16.81
CA MET A 427 14.66 -10.70 -16.46
C MET A 427 15.33 -12.06 -16.22
N ARG A 428 16.28 -12.46 -17.08
CA ARG A 428 16.85 -13.82 -17.10
C ARG A 428 17.49 -14.21 -15.76
N TRP A 429 18.15 -13.29 -15.06
CA TRP A 429 18.65 -13.55 -13.70
C TRP A 429 17.52 -13.93 -12.74
N SER A 430 16.49 -13.09 -12.65
CA SER A 430 15.35 -13.32 -11.77
C SER A 430 14.61 -14.61 -12.13
N SER A 431 14.37 -14.84 -13.43
CA SER A 431 13.73 -16.04 -13.96
C SER A 431 14.45 -17.32 -13.53
N LYS A 432 15.78 -17.35 -13.68
CA LYS A 432 16.62 -18.49 -13.32
C LYS A 432 16.64 -18.73 -11.81
N GLU A 433 16.93 -17.70 -11.02
CA GLU A 433 17.14 -17.86 -9.57
C GLU A 433 15.87 -18.14 -8.78
N LEU A 434 14.71 -17.63 -9.22
CA LEU A 434 13.50 -17.59 -8.39
C LEU A 434 12.27 -18.21 -9.06
N TYR A 435 12.31 -18.41 -10.37
CA TYR A 435 11.14 -18.84 -11.14
C TYR A 435 11.42 -20.03 -12.06
N ASN A 436 12.51 -20.76 -11.84
CA ASN A 436 12.89 -21.97 -12.57
C ASN A 436 12.89 -21.79 -14.09
N ASP A 437 13.40 -20.66 -14.58
CA ASP A 437 13.46 -20.29 -16.01
C ASP A 437 12.10 -20.26 -16.72
N LYS A 438 10.98 -20.16 -15.98
CA LYS A 438 9.62 -20.13 -16.57
C LYS A 438 9.23 -18.77 -17.14
N ILE A 439 9.90 -17.68 -16.77
CA ILE A 439 9.56 -16.32 -17.24
C ILE A 439 10.33 -16.02 -18.53
N ILE A 440 9.61 -15.52 -19.53
CA ILE A 440 10.14 -15.11 -20.83
C ILE A 440 9.76 -13.65 -21.15
N ALA A 441 10.66 -12.95 -21.85
CA ALA A 441 10.45 -11.57 -22.25
C ALA A 441 9.58 -11.49 -23.50
N HIS A 442 8.56 -10.63 -23.48
CA HIS A 442 7.80 -10.31 -24.69
C HIS A 442 8.73 -9.60 -25.70
N PRO A 443 8.58 -9.83 -27.03
CA PRO A 443 9.43 -9.21 -28.04
C PRO A 443 9.46 -7.67 -28.00
N SER A 444 8.43 -7.03 -27.46
CA SER A 444 8.37 -5.56 -27.32
C SER A 444 9.35 -5.00 -26.28
N VAL A 445 9.88 -5.83 -25.38
CA VAL A 445 10.81 -5.41 -24.32
C VAL A 445 12.11 -6.20 -24.32
N SER A 446 12.18 -7.34 -24.98
CA SER A 446 13.33 -8.25 -24.88
C SER A 446 14.68 -7.59 -25.22
N GLY A 447 14.69 -6.62 -26.14
CA GLY A 447 15.90 -5.95 -26.65
C GLY A 447 15.96 -4.44 -26.41
N HIS A 448 15.05 -3.85 -25.64
CA HIS A 448 14.96 -2.39 -25.48
C HIS A 448 16.08 -1.78 -24.60
N LYS A 449 16.73 -0.71 -25.07
CA LYS A 449 17.86 -0.07 -24.38
C LYS A 449 17.55 1.38 -24.05
N LEU A 450 18.30 1.97 -23.12
CA LEU A 450 18.04 3.36 -22.68
C LEU A 450 18.14 4.36 -23.84
N TYR A 451 19.12 4.20 -24.73
CA TYR A 451 19.28 5.07 -25.89
C TYR A 451 18.21 4.90 -26.98
N ASP A 452 17.29 3.93 -26.86
CA ASP A 452 16.11 3.83 -27.74
C ASP A 452 14.97 4.76 -27.27
N LEU A 453 15.11 5.42 -26.12
CA LEU A 453 14.19 6.47 -25.67
C LEU A 453 14.42 7.75 -26.48
N GLU A 454 13.36 8.53 -26.65
CA GLU A 454 13.43 9.84 -27.30
C GLU A 454 14.42 10.74 -26.56
N ASP A 455 15.23 11.49 -27.31
CA ASP A 455 16.23 12.45 -26.82
C ASP A 455 17.39 11.88 -25.97
N VAL A 456 17.52 10.54 -25.86
CA VAL A 456 18.63 9.90 -25.16
C VAL A 456 19.79 9.62 -26.12
N LYS A 457 20.96 10.18 -25.82
CA LYS A 457 22.20 9.94 -26.56
C LYS A 457 22.79 8.60 -26.16
N ARG A 458 23.30 7.87 -27.16
CA ARG A 458 24.13 6.69 -26.95
C ARG A 458 25.49 7.10 -26.36
N SER A 459 25.79 6.60 -25.16
CA SER A 459 26.97 6.93 -24.34
C SER A 459 27.40 5.71 -23.52
N SER A 460 28.59 5.75 -22.92
CA SER A 460 29.07 4.69 -22.01
C SER A 460 28.12 4.43 -20.84
N SER A 461 27.38 5.45 -20.38
CA SER A 461 26.41 5.29 -19.29
C SER A 461 25.06 4.73 -19.75
N THR A 462 24.69 4.85 -21.03
CA THR A 462 23.35 4.42 -21.56
C THR A 462 23.39 3.15 -22.41
N GLU A 463 24.56 2.73 -22.89
CA GLU A 463 24.75 1.47 -23.61
C GLU A 463 24.55 0.21 -22.74
N PRO A 464 25.01 0.17 -21.47
CA PRO A 464 24.87 -1.01 -20.63
C PRO A 464 23.42 -1.26 -20.25
N THR A 465 22.97 -2.49 -20.42
CA THR A 465 21.70 -2.97 -19.84
C THR A 465 21.89 -3.42 -18.39
N LEU A 466 23.03 -4.05 -18.11
CA LEU A 466 23.47 -4.43 -16.78
C LEU A 466 24.81 -3.76 -16.54
N LEU A 467 24.94 -3.08 -15.41
CA LEU A 467 26.16 -2.39 -15.01
C LEU A 467 26.48 -2.77 -13.57
N LEU A 468 27.72 -3.18 -13.30
CA LEU A 468 28.26 -3.39 -11.97
C LEU A 468 29.35 -2.37 -11.72
N ILE A 469 29.17 -1.54 -10.70
CA ILE A 469 30.17 -0.59 -10.21
C ILE A 469 30.71 -1.15 -8.89
N ASP A 470 31.93 -1.64 -8.93
CA ASP A 470 32.60 -2.26 -7.79
C ASP A 470 33.30 -1.23 -6.92
N THR A 471 32.95 -1.18 -5.63
CA THR A 471 33.58 -0.29 -4.64
C THR A 471 34.72 -0.94 -3.86
N THR A 472 35.04 -2.22 -4.12
CA THR A 472 36.17 -2.90 -3.47
C THR A 472 37.47 -2.10 -3.70
N GLY A 473 38.23 -1.88 -2.63
CA GLY A 473 39.51 -1.16 -2.68
C GLY A 473 39.42 0.35 -2.87
N CYS A 474 38.22 0.94 -2.82
CA CYS A 474 38.02 2.39 -3.01
C CYS A 474 37.86 3.18 -1.69
N ASP A 475 38.19 2.57 -0.54
CA ASP A 475 38.03 3.15 0.81
C ASP A 475 36.60 3.65 1.13
N MET A 476 35.59 3.01 0.53
CA MET A 476 34.17 3.34 0.71
C MET A 476 33.51 2.45 1.77
N GLU A 477 33.90 2.62 3.03
CA GLU A 477 33.38 1.80 4.14
C GLU A 477 31.97 2.22 4.60
N GLU A 478 31.21 1.25 5.13
CA GLU A 478 29.90 1.50 5.71
C GLU A 478 29.99 2.27 7.06
N LYS A 479 29.01 3.14 7.30
CA LYS A 479 28.79 3.84 8.56
C LYS A 479 27.46 3.41 9.16
N LYS A 480 27.43 3.26 10.50
CA LYS A 480 26.23 2.92 11.25
C LYS A 480 25.55 4.19 11.78
N ASP A 481 24.27 4.36 11.48
CA ASP A 481 23.44 5.47 11.95
C ASP A 481 22.26 4.92 12.74
N GLU A 482 22.30 5.05 14.07
CA GLU A 482 21.35 4.44 15.00
C GLU A 482 21.07 2.95 14.69
N ASP A 483 19.89 2.66 14.15
CA ASP A 483 19.36 1.33 13.81
C ASP A 483 19.51 0.99 12.30
N SER A 484 20.21 1.81 11.52
CA SER A 484 20.38 1.64 10.07
C SER A 484 21.84 1.80 9.63
N THR A 485 22.09 1.63 8.33
CA THR A 485 23.44 1.66 7.73
C THR A 485 23.43 2.55 6.49
N MET A 486 24.52 3.29 6.28
CA MET A 486 24.74 4.11 5.09
C MET A 486 26.19 3.99 4.62
N ASN A 487 26.44 4.34 3.36
CA ASN A 487 27.75 4.38 2.74
C ASN A 487 27.79 5.62 1.86
N GLU A 488 28.52 6.64 2.32
CA GLU A 488 28.63 7.94 1.63
C GLU A 488 29.32 7.82 0.28
N GLY A 489 30.32 6.93 0.16
CA GLY A 489 31.03 6.66 -1.09
C GLY A 489 30.11 6.05 -2.14
N GLU A 490 29.40 4.98 -1.78
CA GLU A 490 28.39 4.39 -2.68
C GLU A 490 27.28 5.38 -3.05
N ALA A 491 26.88 6.24 -2.11
CA ALA A 491 25.86 7.26 -2.37
C ALA A 491 26.34 8.30 -3.39
N ALA A 492 27.61 8.72 -3.29
CA ALA A 492 28.24 9.62 -4.25
C ALA A 492 28.32 8.98 -5.65
N VAL A 493 28.82 7.75 -5.76
CA VAL A 493 28.89 6.99 -7.02
C VAL A 493 27.51 6.81 -7.66
N SER A 494 26.51 6.42 -6.86
CA SER A 494 25.13 6.26 -7.33
C SER A 494 24.55 7.57 -7.87
N THR A 495 24.87 8.69 -7.22
CA THR A 495 24.42 10.03 -7.63
C THR A 495 25.14 10.50 -8.89
N ALA A 496 26.44 10.23 -9.01
CA ALA A 496 27.25 10.53 -10.19
C ALA A 496 26.77 9.77 -11.42
N HIS A 497 26.50 8.46 -11.31
CA HIS A 497 25.92 7.70 -12.42
C HIS A 497 24.53 8.21 -12.82
N ALA A 498 23.67 8.53 -11.85
CA ALA A 498 22.38 9.16 -12.14
C ALA A 498 22.53 10.49 -12.91
N LYS A 499 23.54 11.30 -12.55
CA LYS A 499 23.86 12.56 -13.23
C LYS A 499 24.30 12.33 -14.67
N GLN A 500 25.20 11.37 -14.93
CA GLN A 500 25.64 11.01 -16.27
C GLN A 500 24.48 10.52 -17.16
N LEU A 501 23.50 9.80 -16.59
CA LEU A 501 22.29 9.38 -17.31
C LEU A 501 21.44 10.60 -17.72
N VAL A 502 21.21 11.54 -16.80
CA VAL A 502 20.47 12.77 -17.09
C VAL A 502 21.19 13.63 -18.13
N GLU A 503 22.52 13.72 -18.06
CA GLU A 503 23.33 14.46 -19.04
C GLU A 503 23.35 13.80 -20.42
N SER A 504 23.14 12.48 -20.46
CA SER A 504 22.92 11.73 -21.70
C SER A 504 21.49 11.86 -22.23
N GLY A 505 20.60 12.58 -21.55
CA GLY A 505 19.23 12.88 -21.99
C GLY A 505 18.13 12.04 -21.34
N VAL A 506 18.46 11.13 -20.42
CA VAL A 506 17.43 10.35 -19.70
C VAL A 506 16.66 11.26 -18.75
N SER A 507 15.32 11.23 -18.81
CA SER A 507 14.50 12.01 -17.88
C SER A 507 14.77 11.61 -16.42
N ALA A 508 14.95 12.58 -15.54
CA ALA A 508 15.13 12.33 -14.10
C ALA A 508 13.96 11.52 -13.50
N THR A 509 12.74 11.69 -14.02
CA THR A 509 11.55 10.92 -13.59
C THR A 509 11.64 9.43 -13.93
N ASP A 510 12.46 9.08 -14.92
CA ASP A 510 12.64 7.71 -15.43
C ASP A 510 13.81 6.98 -14.76
N ILE A 511 14.46 7.63 -13.79
CA ILE A 511 15.55 7.09 -12.99
C ILE A 511 15.06 6.86 -11.56
N GLY A 512 15.41 5.70 -10.99
CA GLY A 512 15.21 5.41 -9.58
C GLY A 512 16.50 4.92 -8.91
N ILE A 513 16.79 5.43 -7.71
CA ILE A 513 17.85 4.88 -6.85
C ILE A 513 17.18 4.12 -5.70
N ILE A 514 17.49 2.84 -5.58
CA ILE A 514 16.91 1.94 -4.60
C ILE A 514 18.03 1.41 -3.68
N THR A 515 17.73 1.34 -2.40
CA THR A 515 18.65 0.77 -1.41
C THR A 515 17.87 0.04 -0.30
N PRO A 516 18.42 -0.98 0.37
CA PRO A 516 17.72 -1.65 1.47
C PRO A 516 17.61 -0.80 2.74
N TYR A 517 18.44 0.24 2.90
CA TYR A 517 18.63 0.92 4.19
C TYR A 517 18.05 2.33 4.20
N ALA A 518 17.31 2.65 5.26
CA ALA A 518 16.67 3.96 5.42
C ALA A 518 17.68 5.09 5.60
N ALA A 519 18.80 4.87 6.30
CA ALA A 519 19.86 5.88 6.42
C ALA A 519 20.50 6.19 5.07
N GLN A 520 20.72 5.18 4.21
CA GLN A 520 21.22 5.40 2.85
C GLN A 520 20.24 6.22 2.00
N VAL A 521 18.92 6.00 2.13
CA VAL A 521 17.91 6.84 1.47
C VAL A 521 18.04 8.31 1.88
N LEU A 522 18.29 8.59 3.17
CA LEU A 522 18.49 9.97 3.64
C LEU A 522 19.77 10.58 3.07
N CYS A 523 20.88 9.85 3.10
CA CYS A 523 22.16 10.27 2.51
C CYS A 523 22.00 10.63 1.03
N LEU A 524 21.42 9.73 0.23
CA LEU A 524 21.14 9.94 -1.19
C LEU A 524 20.22 11.14 -1.44
N LYS A 525 19.19 11.35 -0.61
CA LYS A 525 18.29 12.52 -0.73
C LYS A 525 18.99 13.84 -0.44
N ILE A 526 19.95 13.86 0.48
CA ILE A 526 20.77 15.04 0.76
C ILE A 526 21.63 15.37 -0.47
N LEU A 527 22.35 14.39 -1.01
CA LEU A 527 23.18 14.57 -2.22
C LEU A 527 22.34 15.04 -3.42
N ARG A 528 21.19 14.42 -3.66
CA ARG A 528 20.24 14.85 -4.71
C ARG A 528 19.76 16.29 -4.53
N SER A 529 19.59 16.76 -3.29
CA SER A 529 19.10 18.12 -3.02
C SER A 529 20.14 19.20 -3.36
N ASN A 530 21.41 18.83 -3.51
CA ASN A 530 22.48 19.73 -3.93
C ASN A 530 22.61 19.81 -5.46
N GLU A 531 21.86 18.99 -6.21
CA GLU A 531 21.97 18.84 -7.66
C GLU A 531 20.61 19.09 -8.32
N ASP A 532 20.40 20.30 -8.87
CA ASP A 532 19.11 20.71 -9.44
C ASP A 532 18.61 19.76 -10.55
N LYS A 533 19.52 19.20 -11.35
CA LYS A 533 19.20 18.24 -12.43
C LYS A 533 18.59 16.93 -11.92
N LEU A 534 18.85 16.57 -10.66
CA LEU A 534 18.43 15.29 -10.08
C LEU A 534 17.18 15.37 -9.22
N LYS A 535 16.56 16.56 -9.12
CA LYS A 535 15.43 16.83 -8.21
C LYS A 535 14.28 15.81 -8.32
N ASP A 536 14.00 15.36 -9.53
CA ASP A 536 12.90 14.45 -9.85
C ASP A 536 13.29 12.96 -9.86
N VAL A 537 14.57 12.64 -9.61
CA VAL A 537 15.02 11.25 -9.42
C VAL A 537 14.38 10.68 -8.16
N GLU A 538 13.75 9.52 -8.32
CA GLU A 538 13.04 8.87 -7.22
C GLU A 538 14.00 8.05 -6.36
N ILE A 539 14.07 8.35 -5.05
CA ILE A 539 14.93 7.66 -4.10
C ILE A 539 14.07 7.03 -3.01
N SER A 540 14.15 5.71 -2.85
CA SER A 540 13.37 4.97 -1.85
C SER A 540 14.07 3.70 -1.38
N THR A 541 13.51 3.09 -0.34
CA THR A 541 13.91 1.74 0.05
C THR A 541 13.33 0.71 -0.94
N VAL A 542 13.89 -0.50 -0.96
CA VAL A 542 13.33 -1.63 -1.75
C VAL A 542 11.84 -1.82 -1.47
N ASP A 543 11.46 -1.88 -0.19
CA ASP A 543 10.07 -2.01 0.27
C ASP A 543 9.20 -0.83 -0.18
N GLY A 544 9.73 0.40 -0.13
CA GLY A 544 9.02 1.61 -0.54
C GLY A 544 8.86 1.76 -2.06
N PHE A 545 9.64 1.04 -2.85
CA PHE A 545 9.59 1.04 -4.31
C PHE A 545 8.69 -0.07 -4.89
N GLN A 546 8.07 -0.89 -4.04
CA GLN A 546 7.23 -1.98 -4.49
C GLN A 546 6.05 -1.50 -5.35
N GLY A 547 5.80 -2.22 -6.44
CA GLY A 547 4.75 -1.89 -7.41
C GLY A 547 5.12 -0.78 -8.40
N ARG A 548 6.26 -0.10 -8.22
CA ARG A 548 6.80 0.89 -9.16
C ARG A 548 7.79 0.24 -10.12
N GLU A 549 8.15 0.96 -11.17
CA GLU A 549 9.15 0.61 -12.19
C GLU A 549 9.74 1.89 -12.79
N LYS A 550 10.95 1.80 -13.35
CA LYS A 550 11.68 2.92 -13.99
C LYS A 550 12.47 2.42 -15.20
N GLU A 551 12.80 3.32 -16.12
CA GLU A 551 13.63 2.98 -17.28
C GLU A 551 15.04 2.56 -16.83
N ALA A 552 15.62 3.31 -15.89
CA ALA A 552 16.89 2.99 -15.24
C ALA A 552 16.72 2.85 -13.72
N ILE A 553 17.29 1.78 -13.15
CA ILE A 553 17.38 1.58 -11.70
C ILE A 553 18.84 1.44 -11.29
N ILE A 554 19.22 2.17 -10.24
CA ILE A 554 20.52 2.10 -9.58
C ILE A 554 20.30 1.51 -8.19
N ILE A 555 20.98 0.41 -7.88
CA ILE A 555 20.88 -0.30 -6.61
C ILE A 555 22.16 -0.05 -5.80
N SER A 556 22.06 0.64 -4.66
CA SER A 556 23.16 0.77 -3.70
C SER A 556 22.99 -0.28 -2.59
N MET A 557 23.96 -1.20 -2.50
CA MET A 557 23.94 -2.32 -1.55
C MET A 557 24.44 -1.95 -0.15
N VAL A 558 25.20 -0.87 -0.01
CA VAL A 558 25.69 -0.23 1.22
C VAL A 558 26.76 -1.02 1.97
N ARG A 559 26.67 -2.35 1.98
CA ARG A 559 27.48 -3.21 2.84
C ARG A 559 28.91 -3.31 2.33
N SER A 560 29.83 -2.71 3.10
CA SER A 560 31.28 -2.82 2.93
C SER A 560 31.93 -2.76 4.31
N ASN A 561 32.45 -3.89 4.79
CA ASN A 561 33.01 -4.00 6.14
C ASN A 561 34.05 -5.12 6.26
N SER A 562 34.97 -4.96 7.20
CA SER A 562 36.06 -5.92 7.44
C SER A 562 35.61 -7.31 7.88
N LYS A 563 34.40 -7.44 8.44
CA LYS A 563 33.80 -8.74 8.82
C LYS A 563 33.12 -9.46 7.65
N ARG A 564 32.95 -8.77 6.52
CA ARG A 564 32.23 -9.22 5.33
C ARG A 564 30.81 -9.71 5.62
N GLU A 565 30.12 -9.01 6.51
CA GLU A 565 28.73 -9.30 6.89
C GLU A 565 27.74 -8.50 6.03
N VAL A 566 26.80 -9.20 5.38
CA VAL A 566 25.75 -8.57 4.53
C VAL A 566 24.46 -8.23 5.28
N GLY A 567 24.22 -8.87 6.43
CA GLY A 567 23.07 -8.61 7.29
C GLY A 567 21.72 -8.67 6.57
N PHE A 568 21.00 -7.55 6.57
CA PHE A 568 19.64 -7.38 6.03
C PHE A 568 19.51 -7.65 4.51
N LEU A 569 20.62 -7.65 3.77
CA LEU A 569 20.69 -8.01 2.35
C LEU A 569 20.44 -9.50 2.06
N SER A 570 20.55 -10.37 3.07
CA SER A 570 20.37 -11.82 2.91
C SER A 570 18.96 -12.25 2.44
N ASP A 571 17.97 -11.36 2.50
CA ASP A 571 16.64 -11.63 1.97
C ASP A 571 16.62 -11.57 0.44
N HIS A 572 16.66 -12.74 -0.19
CA HIS A 572 16.61 -12.91 -1.64
C HIS A 572 15.39 -12.25 -2.30
N ARG A 573 14.25 -12.14 -1.59
CA ARG A 573 13.01 -11.53 -2.12
C ARG A 573 13.18 -10.02 -2.31
N ARG A 574 13.96 -9.34 -1.46
CA ARG A 574 14.31 -7.92 -1.63
C ARG A 574 15.12 -7.69 -2.88
N MET A 575 16.12 -8.53 -3.12
CA MET A 575 16.97 -8.43 -4.31
C MET A 575 16.18 -8.70 -5.58
N ASN A 576 15.30 -9.70 -5.56
CA ASN A 576 14.35 -9.93 -6.65
C ASN A 576 13.53 -8.67 -6.94
N VAL A 577 12.96 -8.06 -5.90
CA VAL A 577 12.19 -6.83 -6.05
C VAL A 577 13.05 -5.71 -6.61
N ALA A 578 14.25 -5.46 -6.09
CA ALA A 578 15.14 -4.37 -6.51
C ALA A 578 15.50 -4.48 -8.00
N VAL A 579 16.01 -5.63 -8.44
CA VAL A 579 16.43 -5.86 -9.84
C VAL A 579 15.24 -5.74 -10.81
N THR A 580 14.08 -6.29 -10.42
CA THR A 580 12.89 -6.33 -11.30
C THR A 580 12.10 -5.01 -11.38
N ARG A 581 12.63 -3.92 -10.80
CA ARG A 581 12.11 -2.56 -11.01
C ARG A 581 12.66 -1.91 -12.28
N ALA A 582 13.79 -2.37 -12.79
CA ALA A 582 14.43 -1.85 -14.00
C ALA A 582 13.67 -2.27 -15.26
N ARG A 583 13.49 -1.36 -16.23
CA ARG A 583 13.00 -1.71 -17.58
C ARG A 583 14.17 -1.95 -18.52
N ARG A 584 15.03 -0.95 -18.72
CA ARG A 584 16.09 -0.93 -19.76
C ARG A 584 17.50 -1.03 -19.20
N GLN A 585 17.76 -0.46 -18.02
CA GLN A 585 19.06 -0.57 -17.34
C GLN A 585 18.90 -0.89 -15.85
N CYS A 586 19.69 -1.85 -15.38
CA CYS A 586 19.90 -2.11 -13.96
C CYS A 586 21.39 -1.92 -13.63
N CYS A 587 21.69 -0.93 -12.81
CA CYS A 587 23.02 -0.66 -12.27
C CYS A 587 23.10 -1.17 -10.83
N LEU A 588 24.15 -1.90 -10.51
CA LEU A 588 24.45 -2.43 -9.19
C LEU A 588 25.73 -1.78 -8.66
N VAL A 589 25.64 -1.07 -7.54
CA VAL A 589 26.77 -0.44 -6.85
C VAL A 589 26.99 -1.20 -5.54
N CYS A 590 28.15 -1.86 -5.41
CA CYS A 590 28.45 -2.64 -4.21
C CYS A 590 29.94 -2.94 -4.05
N ASP A 591 30.33 -3.26 -2.82
CA ASP A 591 31.61 -3.92 -2.51
C ASP A 591 31.50 -5.42 -2.81
N VAL A 592 32.12 -5.85 -3.91
CA VAL A 592 32.03 -7.24 -4.39
C VAL A 592 32.57 -8.24 -3.38
N GLU A 593 33.65 -7.93 -2.65
CA GLU A 593 34.22 -8.83 -1.65
C GLU A 593 33.29 -9.09 -0.47
N THR A 594 32.63 -8.04 0.02
CA THR A 594 31.68 -8.12 1.14
C THR A 594 30.40 -8.81 0.70
N VAL A 595 29.81 -8.40 -0.43
CA VAL A 595 28.51 -8.91 -0.91
C VAL A 595 28.59 -10.38 -1.32
N SER A 596 29.72 -10.82 -1.89
CA SER A 596 29.91 -12.20 -2.36
C SER A 596 30.05 -13.25 -1.25
N GLN A 597 30.01 -12.88 0.04
CA GLN A 597 29.94 -13.85 1.13
C GLN A 597 28.59 -14.53 1.23
N ASP A 598 27.51 -13.89 0.77
CA ASP A 598 26.22 -14.54 0.65
C ASP A 598 26.13 -15.29 -0.69
N SER A 599 25.77 -16.56 -0.64
CA SER A 599 25.79 -17.42 -1.83
C SER A 599 24.84 -16.97 -2.94
N PHE A 600 23.72 -16.33 -2.60
CA PHE A 600 22.75 -15.83 -3.57
C PHE A 600 23.21 -14.51 -4.17
N LEU A 601 23.70 -13.59 -3.33
CA LEU A 601 24.25 -12.31 -3.80
C LEU A 601 25.49 -12.52 -4.66
N LYS A 602 26.34 -13.51 -4.33
CA LYS A 602 27.46 -13.90 -5.17
C LYS A 602 27.00 -14.27 -6.58
N ARG A 603 25.96 -15.10 -6.73
CA ARG A 603 25.43 -15.45 -8.05
C ARG A 603 24.86 -14.25 -8.81
N LEU A 604 24.31 -13.27 -8.11
CA LEU A 604 23.89 -11.99 -8.72
C LEU A 604 25.10 -11.20 -9.23
N VAL A 605 26.15 -11.05 -8.42
CA VAL A 605 27.38 -10.37 -8.82
C VAL A 605 28.05 -11.09 -10.00
N ASP A 606 28.24 -12.41 -9.91
CA ASP A 606 28.79 -13.24 -10.99
C ASP A 606 27.99 -13.05 -12.29
N TYR A 607 26.66 -13.01 -12.21
CA TYR A 607 25.80 -12.77 -13.38
C TYR A 607 26.01 -11.39 -14.01
N PHE A 608 26.14 -10.34 -13.19
CA PHE A 608 26.42 -8.98 -13.68
C PHE A 608 27.81 -8.90 -14.32
N THR A 609 28.81 -9.53 -13.72
CA THR A 609 30.18 -9.59 -14.27
C THR A 609 30.25 -10.35 -15.59
N GLU A 610 29.51 -11.46 -15.73
CA GLU A 610 29.52 -12.28 -16.96
C GLU A 610 28.72 -11.68 -18.12
N ARG A 611 27.65 -10.92 -17.83
CA ARG A 611 26.64 -10.51 -18.82
C ARG A 611 26.50 -9.00 -19.00
N GLY A 612 27.02 -8.22 -18.06
CA GLY A 612 26.97 -6.76 -18.04
C GLY A 612 28.34 -6.13 -18.27
N GLU A 613 28.39 -4.82 -18.03
CA GLU A 613 29.63 -4.05 -17.96
C GLU A 613 30.09 -3.96 -16.51
N TYR A 614 31.40 -4.06 -16.30
CA TYR A 614 32.04 -3.99 -14.99
C TYR A 614 32.94 -2.75 -14.96
N LEU A 615 32.71 -1.85 -13.99
CA LEU A 615 33.49 -0.63 -13.78
C LEU A 615 33.98 -0.58 -12.33
N SER A 616 35.12 0.05 -12.10
CA SER A 616 35.56 0.37 -10.74
C SER A 616 35.00 1.72 -10.29
N ALA A 617 34.60 1.82 -9.02
CA ALA A 617 34.13 3.08 -8.44
C ALA A 617 35.19 4.19 -8.47
N SER A 618 36.48 3.87 -8.60
CA SER A 618 37.54 4.87 -8.79
C SER A 618 37.36 5.71 -10.05
N GLU A 619 36.68 5.17 -11.07
CA GLU A 619 36.37 5.89 -12.32
C GLU A 619 35.38 7.04 -12.09
N TYR A 620 34.61 6.99 -11.00
CA TYR A 620 33.66 8.03 -10.60
C TYR A 620 34.23 8.99 -9.54
N ALA A 621 35.42 8.74 -9.01
CA ALA A 621 36.02 9.55 -7.94
C ALA A 621 36.67 10.87 -8.44
N HIS A 622 36.68 11.10 -9.75
CA HIS A 622 37.34 12.23 -10.41
C HIS A 622 36.41 13.16 -11.21
N GLU A 623 35.09 12.91 -11.18
CA GLU A 623 34.03 13.72 -11.81
C GLU A 623 33.09 14.30 -10.74
#